data_AF-A0A958WS89-F1
#
_entry.id   AF-A0A958WS89-F1
#
_cell.length_a   1.000
_cell.length_b   1.000
_cell.length_c   1.000
_cell.angle_alpha   90.00
_cell.angle_beta   90.00
_cell.angle_gamma   90.00
#
_symmetry.space_group_name_H-M   'P 1'
#
loop_
_entity.id
_entity.type
_entity.pdbx_description
1 polymer ?
#
loop_
_entity_poly.entity_id
_entity_poly.type
_entity_poly.pdbx_seq_one_letter_code
_entity_poly.pdbx_strand_id
1 'polypeptide(L)'
;MQSFEQEIKAFFKKNNLEYKDNSSSFKRLDFSVQLDEQWKFHFDAKEKRQHYNLSNWHLSKDQEPHTFIMDDLAARKILAYAPYSGMVVRDNLLGGYYFFSVIDLFLMPKTRVNRPIHKEQEGLKGKWIIDLRNGRKCATMLEVLALFRRFIEKREDIFINILECFGNYQGENIGQRGEVRRPEYWDIDVKETR
;
A
#
# COMPACT_ATOMS: atom_id res chain seq x y z
N MET A 1 18.34 1.87 17.56
CA MET A 1 16.90 1.95 17.21
C MET A 1 16.46 0.56 16.80
N GLN A 2 15.35 0.05 17.36
CA GLN A 2 14.80 -1.28 17.01
C GLN A 2 14.28 -1.27 15.56
N SER A 3 14.53 -2.33 14.78
CA SER A 3 13.99 -2.45 13.43
C SER A 3 12.46 -2.59 13.47
N PHE A 4 11.79 -2.14 12.41
CA PHE A 4 10.32 -2.19 12.35
C PHE A 4 9.78 -3.61 12.41
N GLU A 5 10.48 -4.57 11.80
CA GLU A 5 10.16 -5.99 11.91
C GLU A 5 10.10 -6.45 13.39
N GLN A 6 11.10 -6.07 14.19
CA GLN A 6 11.16 -6.44 15.60
C GLN A 6 10.12 -5.71 16.44
N GLU A 7 9.81 -4.46 16.07
CA GLU A 7 8.73 -3.69 16.68
C GLU A 7 7.35 -4.35 16.45
N ILE A 8 7.07 -4.78 15.21
CA ILE A 8 5.83 -5.49 14.86
C ILE A 8 5.70 -6.78 15.68
N LYS A 9 6.77 -7.58 15.75
CA LYS A 9 6.80 -8.83 16.55
C LYS A 9 6.54 -8.55 18.02
N ALA A 10 7.19 -7.54 18.58
CA ALA A 10 6.99 -7.14 19.97
C ALA A 10 5.55 -6.66 20.21
N PHE A 11 4.98 -5.89 19.29
CA PHE A 11 3.60 -5.43 19.34
C PHE A 11 2.60 -6.59 19.31
N PHE A 12 2.75 -7.54 18.37
CA PHE A 12 1.85 -8.70 18.28
C PHE A 12 1.95 -9.59 19.52
N LYS A 13 3.16 -9.86 20.00
CA LYS A 13 3.37 -10.62 21.25
C LYS A 13 2.74 -9.93 22.45
N LYS A 14 2.92 -8.61 22.59
CA LYS A 14 2.35 -7.82 23.69
C LYS A 14 0.82 -7.85 23.70
N ASN A 15 0.18 -7.89 22.52
CA ASN A 15 -1.26 -7.88 22.37
C ASN A 15 -1.88 -9.29 22.22
N ASN A 16 -1.10 -10.36 22.44
CA ASN A 16 -1.53 -11.75 22.28
C ASN A 16 -2.18 -12.04 20.92
N LEU A 17 -1.65 -11.45 19.84
CA LEU A 17 -2.15 -11.66 18.49
C LEU A 17 -1.43 -12.84 17.84
N GLU A 18 -2.18 -13.77 17.26
CA GLU A 18 -1.60 -14.83 16.45
C GLU A 18 -1.09 -14.25 15.13
N TYR A 19 0.17 -14.54 14.80
CA TYR A 19 0.77 -14.07 13.55
C TYR A 19 1.76 -15.07 12.95
N LYS A 20 1.97 -14.96 11.65
CA LYS A 20 3.04 -15.62 10.91
C LYS A 20 4.08 -14.59 10.50
N ASP A 21 5.33 -14.89 10.82
CA ASP A 21 6.51 -14.15 10.36
C ASP A 21 7.11 -14.86 9.14
N ASN A 22 7.15 -14.18 8.01
CA ASN A 22 7.83 -14.62 6.81
C ASN A 22 8.84 -13.57 6.33
N SER A 23 9.39 -12.72 7.21
CA SER A 23 10.31 -11.63 6.81
C SER A 23 11.59 -12.12 6.12
N SER A 24 11.97 -13.38 6.33
CA SER A 24 13.07 -14.06 5.64
C SER A 24 12.69 -14.66 4.28
N SER A 25 11.41 -14.62 3.89
CA SER A 25 10.91 -15.24 2.67
C SER A 25 10.89 -14.29 1.48
N PHE A 26 11.57 -14.69 0.40
CA PHE A 26 11.48 -13.97 -0.88
C PHE A 26 10.16 -14.17 -1.62
N LYS A 27 9.34 -15.15 -1.21
CA LYS A 27 8.11 -15.57 -1.92
C LYS A 27 6.81 -15.14 -1.23
N ARG A 28 6.87 -14.70 0.03
CA ARG A 28 5.70 -14.35 0.84
C ARG A 28 5.72 -12.87 1.22
N LEU A 29 4.59 -12.39 1.73
CA LEU A 29 4.53 -11.12 2.44
C LEU A 29 5.13 -11.28 3.83
N ASP A 30 5.78 -10.22 4.31
CA ASP A 30 6.57 -10.25 5.54
C ASP A 30 5.77 -10.77 6.75
N PHE A 31 4.49 -10.39 6.86
CA PHE A 31 3.65 -10.77 8.00
C PHE A 31 2.25 -11.21 7.59
N SER A 32 1.63 -12.01 8.45
CA SER A 32 0.19 -12.24 8.44
C SER A 32 -0.32 -12.27 9.86
N VAL A 33 -1.40 -11.56 10.17
CA VAL A 33 -1.98 -11.48 11.52
C VAL A 33 -3.42 -11.95 11.49
N GLN A 34 -3.81 -12.80 12.44
CA GLN A 34 -5.19 -13.21 12.65
C GLN A 34 -5.92 -12.08 13.39
N LEU A 35 -7.03 -11.60 12.83
CA LEU A 35 -7.78 -10.46 13.40
C LEU A 35 -9.00 -10.92 14.22
N ASP A 36 -9.63 -12.01 13.80
CA ASP A 36 -10.68 -12.77 14.49
C ASP A 36 -10.68 -14.22 13.95
N GLU A 37 -11.68 -15.05 14.25
CA GLU A 37 -11.72 -16.46 13.80
C GLU A 37 -11.76 -16.64 12.27
N GLN A 38 -12.31 -15.65 11.55
CA GLN A 38 -12.56 -15.76 10.11
C GLN A 38 -11.49 -15.03 9.28
N TRP A 39 -10.93 -13.95 9.81
CA TRP A 39 -10.18 -12.99 9.01
C TRP A 39 -8.71 -12.94 9.36
N LYS A 40 -7.89 -13.03 8.31
CA LYS A 40 -6.44 -12.87 8.33
C LYS A 40 -6.05 -11.72 7.43
N PHE A 41 -5.17 -10.85 7.91
CA PHE A 41 -4.62 -9.76 7.11
C PHE A 41 -3.14 -10.01 6.82
N HIS A 42 -2.75 -9.88 5.56
CA HIS A 42 -1.39 -10.12 5.08
C HIS A 42 -0.70 -8.82 4.67
N PHE A 43 0.51 -8.55 5.13
CA PHE A 43 1.15 -7.28 4.79
C PHE A 43 2.66 -7.36 4.66
N ASP A 44 3.18 -6.51 3.79
CA ASP A 44 4.60 -6.22 3.66
C ASP A 44 4.96 -5.09 4.63
N ALA A 45 6.03 -5.25 5.40
CA ALA A 45 6.52 -4.24 6.33
C ALA A 45 7.75 -3.54 5.74
N LYS A 46 7.77 -2.22 5.78
CA LYS A 46 8.81 -1.41 5.16
C LYS A 46 9.21 -0.24 6.03
N GLU A 47 10.43 0.27 5.82
CA GLU A 47 10.96 1.40 6.56
C GLU A 47 11.58 2.43 5.62
N LYS A 48 11.20 3.71 5.78
CA LYS A 48 11.98 4.82 5.21
C LYS A 48 13.08 5.15 6.20
N ARG A 49 14.31 4.72 5.91
CA ARG A 49 15.46 4.87 6.83
C ARG A 49 16.39 6.03 6.49
N GLN A 50 16.30 6.56 5.27
CA GLN A 50 17.22 7.55 4.74
C GLN A 50 16.53 8.43 3.69
N HIS A 51 17.08 9.62 3.49
CA HIS A 51 16.66 10.50 2.40
C HIS A 51 17.05 9.90 1.05
N TYR A 52 16.24 10.16 0.02
CA TYR A 52 16.55 9.76 -1.34
C TYR A 52 17.48 10.77 -2.03
N ASN A 53 18.30 10.26 -2.94
CA ASN A 53 19.06 11.11 -3.86
C ASN A 53 18.11 11.73 -4.89
N LEU A 54 17.93 13.05 -4.83
CA LEU A 54 16.95 13.78 -5.66
C LEU A 54 17.19 13.61 -7.16
N SER A 55 18.45 13.66 -7.61
CA SER A 55 18.79 13.55 -9.03
C SER A 55 18.51 12.17 -9.60
N ASN A 56 18.81 11.11 -8.85
CA ASN A 56 18.61 9.72 -9.32
C ASN A 56 17.15 9.34 -9.50
N TRP A 57 16.24 10.03 -8.79
CA TRP A 57 14.82 9.72 -8.77
C TRP A 57 13.95 10.85 -9.33
N HIS A 58 14.57 11.91 -9.87
CA HIS A 58 13.90 13.09 -10.41
C HIS A 58 12.88 13.71 -9.43
N LEU A 59 13.25 13.79 -8.16
CA LEU A 59 12.41 14.34 -7.09
C LEU A 59 12.80 15.79 -6.79
N SER A 60 11.80 16.62 -6.49
CA SER A 60 12.05 17.92 -5.87
C SER A 60 12.29 17.80 -4.36
N LYS A 61 12.87 18.84 -3.75
CA LYS A 61 13.11 18.91 -2.30
C LYS A 61 11.82 18.78 -1.48
N ASP A 62 10.70 19.29 -1.98
CA ASP A 62 9.41 19.26 -1.28
C ASP A 62 8.71 17.90 -1.41
N GLN A 63 9.04 17.11 -2.44
CA GLN A 63 8.46 15.78 -2.66
C GLN A 63 9.18 14.69 -1.86
N GLU A 64 10.50 14.77 -1.73
CA GLU A 64 11.32 13.71 -1.11
C GLU A 64 10.85 13.30 0.30
N PRO A 65 10.50 14.22 1.21
CA PRO A 65 10.10 13.85 2.57
C PRO A 65 8.88 12.93 2.60
N HIS A 66 7.99 13.07 1.60
CA HIS A 66 6.78 12.28 1.47
C HIS A 66 6.92 11.12 0.49
N THR A 67 8.05 11.00 -0.20
CA THR A 67 8.25 9.94 -1.19
C THR A 67 8.56 8.63 -0.49
N PHE A 68 8.05 7.52 -1.03
CA PHE A 68 8.51 6.18 -0.74
C PHE A 68 8.72 5.40 -2.04
N ILE A 69 9.81 4.64 -2.13
CA ILE A 69 10.15 3.88 -3.33
C ILE A 69 10.04 2.39 -3.03
N MET A 70 9.09 1.72 -3.65
CA MET A 70 8.87 0.28 -3.49
C MET A 70 9.20 -0.50 -4.77
N ASP A 71 9.48 -1.80 -4.61
CA ASP A 71 9.64 -2.70 -5.74
C ASP A 71 8.28 -3.07 -6.35
N ASP A 72 8.20 -3.12 -7.68
CA ASP A 72 7.01 -3.63 -8.38
C ASP A 72 6.69 -5.07 -7.96
N LEU A 73 7.71 -5.88 -7.66
CA LEU A 73 7.54 -7.22 -7.10
C LEU A 73 6.82 -7.20 -5.74
N ALA A 74 7.09 -6.22 -4.88
CA ALA A 74 6.40 -6.11 -3.59
C ALA A 74 4.91 -5.81 -3.82
N ALA A 75 4.58 -4.92 -4.74
CA ALA A 75 3.19 -4.64 -5.10
C ALA A 75 2.48 -5.88 -5.66
N ARG A 76 3.13 -6.65 -6.54
CA ARG A 76 2.57 -7.91 -7.07
C ARG A 76 2.36 -8.97 -5.98
N LYS A 77 3.29 -9.08 -5.03
CA LYS A 77 3.09 -9.97 -3.86
C LYS A 77 1.89 -9.53 -3.04
N ILE A 78 1.69 -8.22 -2.83
CA ILE A 78 0.52 -7.71 -2.11
C ILE A 78 -0.76 -8.11 -2.84
N LEU A 79 -0.82 -7.91 -4.16
CA LEU A 79 -1.96 -8.29 -4.99
C LEU A 79 -2.26 -9.80 -4.94
N ALA A 80 -1.23 -10.65 -4.90
CA ALA A 80 -1.40 -12.10 -4.82
C ALA A 80 -2.09 -12.57 -3.52
N TYR A 81 -2.15 -11.72 -2.49
CA TYR A 81 -2.84 -11.98 -1.22
C TYR A 81 -4.12 -11.13 -1.07
N ALA A 82 -4.58 -10.48 -2.15
CA ALA A 82 -5.82 -9.73 -2.16
C ALA A 82 -7.04 -10.64 -1.82
N PRO A 83 -8.13 -10.08 -1.26
CA PRO A 83 -8.31 -8.67 -0.95
C PRO A 83 -7.71 -8.25 0.40
N TYR A 84 -7.38 -9.18 1.30
CA TYR A 84 -6.98 -8.89 2.68
C TYR A 84 -5.48 -8.64 2.83
N SER A 85 -4.98 -7.69 2.04
CA SER A 85 -3.56 -7.37 2.03
C SER A 85 -3.23 -5.90 1.89
N GLY A 86 -1.99 -5.56 2.24
CA GLY A 86 -1.49 -4.19 2.13
C GLY A 86 0.00 -4.05 2.44
N MET A 87 0.42 -2.81 2.63
CA MET A 87 1.77 -2.44 3.05
C MET A 87 1.69 -1.49 4.25
N VAL A 88 2.61 -1.67 5.19
CA VAL A 88 2.85 -0.69 6.25
C VAL A 88 4.26 -0.15 6.12
N VAL A 89 4.39 1.17 6.07
CA VAL A 89 5.67 1.86 6.06
C VAL A 89 5.85 2.59 7.38
N ARG A 90 6.92 2.29 8.13
CA ARG A 90 7.38 3.15 9.24
C ARG A 90 8.34 4.19 8.68
N ASP A 91 8.02 5.46 8.87
CA ASP A 91 8.92 6.55 8.46
C ASP A 91 9.86 6.89 9.62
N ASN A 92 11.12 6.47 9.52
CA ASN A 92 12.10 6.74 10.57
C ASN A 92 12.66 8.16 10.52
N LEU A 93 12.34 8.94 9.46
CA LEU A 93 12.85 10.31 9.30
C LEU A 93 11.87 11.32 9.88
N LEU A 94 10.59 11.23 9.50
CA LEU A 94 9.54 12.15 9.95
C LEU A 94 8.64 11.57 11.05
N GLY A 95 8.77 10.28 11.33
CA GLY A 95 7.95 9.58 12.30
C GLY A 95 6.57 9.17 11.76
N GLY A 96 5.99 8.21 12.47
CA GLY A 96 4.68 7.64 12.16
C GLY A 96 4.73 6.45 11.22
N TYR A 97 3.54 5.92 10.97
CA TYR A 97 3.30 4.76 10.13
C TYR A 97 2.32 5.16 9.02
N TYR A 98 2.47 4.55 7.86
CA TYR A 98 1.58 4.77 6.73
C TYR A 98 1.08 3.42 6.27
N PHE A 99 -0.25 3.24 6.35
CA PHE A 99 -0.92 2.06 5.84
C PHE A 99 -1.47 2.32 4.45
N PHE A 100 -1.20 1.36 3.56
CA PHE A 100 -1.85 1.27 2.26
C PHE A 100 -2.48 -0.11 2.13
N SER A 101 -3.78 -0.17 1.88
CA SER A 101 -4.42 -1.40 1.43
C SER A 101 -3.99 -1.75 0.01
N VAL A 102 -4.29 -2.98 -0.43
CA VAL A 102 -4.09 -3.38 -1.82
C VAL A 102 -4.81 -2.45 -2.80
N ILE A 103 -6.00 -1.96 -2.45
CA ILE A 103 -6.73 -1.01 -3.30
C ILE A 103 -6.03 0.34 -3.34
N ASP A 104 -5.66 0.89 -2.18
CA ASP A 104 -4.92 2.16 -2.12
C ASP A 104 -3.68 2.08 -3.01
N LEU A 105 -2.87 1.03 -2.89
CA LEU A 105 -1.64 0.89 -3.68
C LEU A 105 -1.87 0.87 -5.19
N PHE A 106 -2.88 0.13 -5.64
CA PHE A 106 -3.09 -0.10 -7.05
C PHE A 106 -3.83 1.05 -7.74
N LEU A 107 -4.69 1.77 -7.00
CA LEU A 107 -5.49 2.86 -7.56
C LEU A 107 -4.95 4.25 -7.25
N MET A 108 -4.09 4.44 -6.24
CA MET A 108 -3.50 5.75 -5.97
C MET A 108 -2.57 6.22 -7.11
N PRO A 109 -2.38 7.55 -7.26
CA PRO A 109 -1.36 8.11 -8.12
C PRO A 109 0.04 7.58 -7.79
N LYS A 110 0.81 7.24 -8.82
CA LYS A 110 2.19 6.75 -8.69
C LYS A 110 2.98 6.93 -9.97
N THR A 111 4.29 7.10 -9.83
CA THR A 111 5.22 7.05 -10.97
C THR A 111 5.88 5.68 -11.03
N ARG A 112 5.90 5.06 -12.20
CA ARG A 112 6.61 3.79 -12.45
C ARG A 112 7.90 4.08 -13.17
N VAL A 113 9.00 3.54 -12.65
CA VAL A 113 10.33 3.70 -13.26
C VAL A 113 11.04 2.36 -13.36
N ASN A 114 11.90 2.23 -14.36
CA ASN A 114 12.75 1.07 -14.55
C ASN A 114 14.13 1.35 -13.97
N ARG A 115 14.64 0.44 -13.14
CA ARG A 115 16.02 0.46 -12.67
C ARG A 115 16.81 -0.65 -13.36
N PRO A 116 17.89 -0.33 -14.09
CA PRO A 116 18.78 -1.35 -14.64
C PRO A 116 19.31 -2.28 -13.55
N ILE A 117 19.34 -3.58 -13.84
CA ILE A 117 19.94 -4.60 -13.01
C ILE A 117 20.82 -5.52 -13.87
N HIS A 118 21.93 -5.96 -13.29
CA HIS A 118 22.75 -7.02 -13.87
C HIS A 118 22.46 -8.32 -13.13
N LYS A 119 21.94 -9.31 -13.85
CA LYS A 119 21.88 -10.71 -13.42
C LYS A 119 22.83 -11.52 -14.32
N GLU A 120 22.49 -12.76 -14.65
CA GLU A 120 23.12 -13.52 -15.74
C GLU A 120 22.96 -12.83 -17.11
N GLN A 121 21.91 -11.99 -17.25
CA GLN A 121 21.65 -11.12 -18.40
C GLN A 121 21.24 -9.72 -17.91
N GLU A 122 21.35 -8.71 -18.78
CA GLU A 122 20.81 -7.38 -18.51
C GLU A 122 19.30 -7.44 -18.35
N GLY A 123 18.77 -6.70 -17.38
CA GLY A 123 17.33 -6.62 -17.15
C GLY A 123 16.91 -5.34 -16.46
N LEU A 124 15.60 -5.16 -16.33
CA LEU A 124 15.00 -4.02 -15.67
C LEU A 124 14.22 -4.47 -14.44
N LYS A 125 14.44 -3.77 -13.32
CA LYS A 125 13.65 -3.90 -12.11
C LYS A 125 12.64 -2.76 -12.05
N GLY A 126 11.35 -3.09 -12.08
CA GLY A 126 10.28 -2.11 -11.89
C GLY A 126 10.27 -1.55 -10.47
N LYS A 127 10.11 -0.23 -10.36
CA LYS A 127 9.99 0.52 -9.12
C LYS A 127 8.76 1.42 -9.18
N TRP A 128 8.07 1.54 -8.05
CA TRP A 128 7.00 2.52 -7.87
C TRP A 128 7.50 3.62 -6.94
N ILE A 129 7.36 4.85 -7.38
CA ILE A 129 7.55 6.05 -6.58
C ILE A 129 6.16 6.49 -6.14
N ILE A 130 5.92 6.43 -4.84
CA ILE A 130 4.61 6.69 -4.23
C ILE A 130 4.72 7.83 -3.23
N ASP A 131 3.62 8.54 -3.02
CA ASP A 131 3.51 9.56 -1.97
C ASP A 131 2.87 8.95 -0.72
N LEU A 132 3.58 9.01 0.42
CA LEU A 132 3.13 8.53 1.71
C LEU A 132 1.81 9.16 2.15
N ARG A 133 1.51 10.38 1.70
CA ARG A 133 0.27 11.12 2.02
C ARG A 133 -0.97 10.52 1.34
N ASN A 134 -0.79 9.69 0.31
CA ASN A 134 -1.89 8.93 -0.29
C ASN A 134 -2.30 7.73 0.58
N GLY A 135 -1.47 7.35 1.56
CA GLY A 135 -1.79 6.33 2.54
C GLY A 135 -2.51 6.90 3.76
N ARG A 136 -2.94 6.01 4.64
CA ARG A 136 -3.49 6.38 5.95
C ARG A 136 -2.34 6.53 6.94
N LYS A 137 -2.09 7.76 7.40
CA LYS A 137 -1.12 8.05 8.46
C LYS A 137 -1.65 7.59 9.81
N CYS A 138 -0.79 6.92 10.57
CA CYS A 138 -1.00 6.47 11.94
C CYS A 138 0.13 6.95 12.84
N ALA A 139 -0.21 7.30 14.07
CA ALA A 139 0.77 7.61 15.12
C ALA A 139 1.30 6.36 15.80
N THR A 140 0.55 5.25 15.78
CA THR A 140 0.89 4.02 16.52
C THR A 140 0.55 2.75 15.73
N MET A 141 1.20 1.63 16.09
CA MET A 141 0.85 0.31 15.56
C MET A 141 -0.56 -0.16 15.94
N LEU A 142 -1.14 0.37 17.03
CA LEU A 142 -2.52 0.08 17.40
C LEU A 142 -3.50 0.66 16.38
N GLU A 143 -3.24 1.87 15.88
CA GLU A 143 -4.04 2.49 14.81
C GLU A 143 -3.90 1.73 13.49
N VAL A 144 -2.70 1.23 13.17
CA VAL A 144 -2.48 0.37 12.00
C VAL A 144 -3.35 -0.88 12.08
N LEU A 145 -3.36 -1.56 13.24
CA LEU A 145 -4.20 -2.73 13.47
C LEU A 145 -5.70 -2.41 13.35
N ALA A 146 -6.13 -1.25 13.86
CA ALA A 146 -7.51 -0.78 13.71
C ALA A 146 -7.89 -0.53 12.25
N LEU A 147 -6.97 -0.03 11.42
CA LEU A 147 -7.20 0.13 9.98
C LEU A 147 -7.33 -1.20 9.26
N PHE A 148 -6.58 -2.24 9.65
CA PHE A 148 -6.77 -3.58 9.07
C PHE A 148 -8.20 -4.08 9.31
N ARG A 149 -8.70 -3.99 10.55
CA ARG A 149 -10.07 -4.39 10.90
C ARG A 149 -11.10 -3.59 10.12
N ARG A 150 -10.97 -2.25 10.12
CA ARG A 150 -11.87 -1.36 9.39
C ARG A 150 -11.90 -1.66 7.88
N PHE A 151 -10.76 -1.98 7.29
CA PHE A 151 -10.69 -2.33 5.88
C PHE A 151 -11.46 -3.63 5.57
N ILE A 152 -11.36 -4.64 6.44
CA ILE A 152 -12.11 -5.89 6.30
C ILE A 152 -13.62 -5.68 6.51
N GLU A 153 -14.00 -4.89 7.51
CA GLU A 153 -15.39 -4.52 7.80
C GLU A 153 -16.03 -3.81 6.60
N LYS A 154 -15.31 -2.87 5.97
CA LYS A 154 -15.79 -2.06 4.84
C LYS A 154 -15.48 -2.65 3.46
N ARG A 155 -15.02 -3.90 3.38
CA ARG A 155 -14.50 -4.47 2.13
C ARG A 155 -15.50 -4.45 0.98
N GLU A 156 -16.77 -4.74 1.26
CA GLU A 156 -17.80 -4.82 0.23
C GLU A 156 -18.02 -3.44 -0.38
N ASP A 157 -18.13 -2.42 0.48
CA ASP A 157 -18.25 -1.04 0.02
C ASP A 157 -17.01 -0.63 -0.79
N ILE A 158 -15.81 -0.90 -0.27
CA ILE A 158 -14.54 -0.51 -0.91
C ILE A 158 -14.38 -1.13 -2.30
N PHE A 159 -14.74 -2.40 -2.48
CA PHE A 159 -14.51 -3.10 -3.75
C PHE A 159 -15.68 -2.99 -4.72
N ILE A 160 -16.91 -2.81 -4.23
CA ILE A 160 -18.12 -3.00 -5.02
C ILE A 160 -19.01 -1.75 -5.05
N ASN A 161 -19.20 -1.06 -3.92
CA ASN A 161 -20.25 -0.04 -3.80
C ASN A 161 -19.74 1.40 -3.95
N ILE A 162 -18.48 1.67 -3.62
CA ILE A 162 -17.85 2.98 -3.81
C ILE A 162 -17.49 3.14 -5.29
N LEU A 163 -18.09 4.13 -5.93
CA LEU A 163 -17.92 4.40 -7.36
C LEU A 163 -17.02 5.61 -7.60
N GLU A 164 -16.85 6.44 -6.59
CA GLU A 164 -15.88 7.52 -6.59
C GLU A 164 -14.47 6.97 -6.79
N CYS A 165 -13.66 7.71 -7.54
CA CYS A 165 -12.25 7.40 -7.67
C CYS A 165 -11.55 7.38 -6.30
N PHE A 166 -10.57 6.47 -6.15
CA PHE A 166 -9.75 6.37 -4.95
C PHE A 166 -8.71 7.51 -4.93
N GLY A 167 -9.20 8.72 -4.67
CA GLY A 167 -8.43 9.95 -4.71
C GLY A 167 -8.33 10.58 -6.10
N ASN A 168 -7.69 11.74 -6.18
CA ASN A 168 -7.45 12.42 -7.45
C ASN A 168 -6.25 11.77 -8.16
N TYR A 169 -6.38 11.34 -9.42
CA TYR A 169 -5.29 10.76 -10.23
C TYR A 169 -4.25 11.81 -10.69
N GLN A 170 -3.74 12.62 -9.76
CA GLN A 170 -2.79 13.70 -10.04
C GLN A 170 -1.48 13.15 -10.63
N GLY A 171 -1.03 13.72 -11.75
CA GLY A 171 0.20 13.30 -12.43
C GLY A 171 0.00 12.13 -13.40
N GLU A 172 -1.22 11.59 -13.53
CA GLU A 172 -1.58 10.70 -14.63
C GLU A 172 -2.14 11.52 -15.81
N ASN A 173 -1.93 11.03 -17.04
CA ASN A 173 -2.56 11.62 -18.21
C ASN A 173 -4.01 11.14 -18.27
N ILE A 174 -4.91 11.86 -17.59
CA ILE A 174 -6.34 11.57 -17.59
C ILE A 174 -6.96 12.25 -18.81
N GLY A 175 -7.50 11.48 -19.74
CA GLY A 175 -8.26 12.04 -20.87
C GLY A 175 -9.51 12.77 -20.40
N GLN A 176 -9.86 13.90 -21.04
CA GLN A 176 -11.18 14.52 -20.86
C GLN A 176 -12.25 13.63 -21.49
N ARG A 177 -13.00 12.87 -20.70
CA ARG A 177 -14.20 12.16 -21.17
C ARG A 177 -15.26 12.07 -20.08
N GLY A 178 -16.52 12.19 -20.52
CA GLY A 178 -17.73 11.90 -19.72
C GLY A 178 -18.62 13.12 -19.53
N GLU A 179 -19.93 12.93 -19.72
CA GLU A 179 -20.95 13.83 -19.18
C GLU A 179 -21.06 13.61 -17.67
N VAL A 180 -21.43 14.65 -16.91
CA VAL A 180 -21.79 14.50 -15.49
C VAL A 180 -22.96 13.53 -15.41
N ARG A 181 -22.73 12.36 -14.79
CA ARG A 181 -23.79 11.36 -14.60
C ARG A 181 -24.72 11.80 -13.46
N ARG A 182 -26.03 11.54 -13.61
CA ARG A 182 -27.07 11.77 -12.59
C ARG A 182 -27.45 10.49 -11.84
N PRO A 183 -27.60 10.50 -10.50
CA PRO A 183 -27.77 9.31 -9.66
C PRO A 183 -28.71 8.22 -10.19
N GLU A 184 -29.77 8.62 -10.90
CA GLU A 184 -30.78 7.77 -11.54
C GLU A 184 -30.22 6.77 -12.57
N TYR A 185 -29.04 7.01 -13.14
CA TYR A 185 -28.44 6.13 -14.15
C TYR A 185 -27.56 5.00 -13.58
N TRP A 186 -27.27 5.04 -12.28
CA TRP A 186 -26.35 4.09 -11.63
C TRP A 186 -26.89 2.65 -11.66
N ASP A 187 -28.17 2.46 -11.38
CA ASP A 187 -28.79 1.13 -11.34
C ASP A 187 -28.81 0.45 -12.71
N ILE A 188 -28.85 1.24 -13.78
CA ILE A 188 -28.78 0.75 -15.17
C ILE A 188 -27.34 0.37 -15.50
N ASP A 189 -26.38 1.25 -15.21
CA ASP A 189 -24.96 1.01 -15.51
C ASP A 189 -24.41 -0.22 -14.75
N VAL A 190 -24.81 -0.43 -13.49
CA VAL A 190 -24.42 -1.62 -12.69
C VAL A 190 -25.00 -2.92 -13.26
N LYS A 191 -26.20 -2.88 -13.86
CA LYS A 191 -26.81 -4.04 -14.51
C LYS A 191 -26.19 -4.38 -15.86
N GLU A 192 -25.77 -3.37 -16.62
CA GLU A 192 -25.18 -3.53 -17.96
C GLU A 192 -23.69 -3.90 -17.92
N THR A 193 -23.02 -3.72 -16.78
CA THR A 193 -21.59 -4.04 -16.60
C THR A 193 -21.32 -5.38 -15.89
N ARG A 194 -22.37 -6.11 -15.47
CA ARG A 194 -22.31 -7.45 -14.87
C ARG A 194 -22.89 -8.50 -15.81
#